data_AF-A0A9E5N3Z1-F1
#
_entry.id   AF-A0A9E5N3Z1-F1
#
_cell.length_a   1.000
_cell.length_b   1.000
_cell.length_c   1.000
_cell.angle_alpha   90.00
_cell.angle_beta   90.00
_cell.angle_gamma   90.00
#
_symmetry.space_group_name_H-M   'P 1'
#
loop_
_entity.id
_entity.type
_entity.pdbx_description
1 polymer ?
#
loop_
_entity_poly.entity_id
_entity_poly.type
_entity_poly.pdbx_seq_one_letter_code
_entity_poly.pdbx_strand_id
1 'polypeptide(L)' 'KHVKAQLKRAYKVLFRSKLNTTQALNVLEKESNISDELLHMISFIKESERGICKE' A
#
# COMPACT_ATOMS: atom_id res chain seq x y z
N LYS A 1 -1.68 -0.42 -18.01
CA LYS A 1 -3.02 -0.23 -17.39
C LYS A 1 -3.15 -0.90 -16.02
N HIS A 2 -2.56 -2.09 -15.82
CA HIS A 2 -2.61 -2.87 -14.57
C HIS A 2 -2.04 -2.13 -13.35
N VAL A 3 -0.82 -1.58 -13.46
CA VAL A 3 -0.12 -0.86 -12.39
C VAL A 3 -0.96 0.27 -11.77
N LYS A 4 -1.53 1.14 -12.61
CA LYS A 4 -2.37 2.26 -12.13
C LYS A 4 -3.58 1.78 -11.32
N ALA A 5 -4.18 0.65 -11.69
CA ALA A 5 -5.29 0.07 -10.95
C ALA A 5 -4.84 -0.48 -9.60
N GLN A 6 -3.67 -1.13 -9.55
CA GLN A 6 -3.07 -1.61 -8.30
C GLN A 6 -2.73 -0.47 -7.34
N LEU A 7 -2.09 0.60 -7.81
CA LEU A 7 -1.80 1.77 -6.97
C LEU A 7 -3.08 2.45 -6.46
N LYS A 8 -4.12 2.57 -7.29
CA LYS A 8 -5.40 3.13 -6.89
C LYS A 8 -6.08 2.27 -5.81
N ARG A 9 -6.00 0.95 -5.94
CA ARG A 9 -6.49 0.01 -4.92
C ARG A 9 -5.67 0.13 -3.63
N ALA A 10 -4.35 0.13 -3.73
CA ALA A 10 -3.45 0.23 -2.58
C ALA A 10 -3.70 1.50 -1.77
N TYR A 11 -3.85 2.65 -2.45
CA TYR A 11 -4.25 3.90 -1.81
C TYR A 11 -5.58 3.76 -1.05
N LYS A 12 -6.60 3.11 -1.64
CA LYS A 12 -7.88 2.87 -0.97
C LYS A 12 -7.69 1.98 0.28
N VAL A 13 -6.86 0.95 0.20
CA VAL A 13 -6.56 0.04 1.33
C VAL A 13 -5.85 0.79 2.46
N LEU A 14 -4.87 1.63 2.13
CA LEU A 14 -4.06 2.36 3.10
C LEU A 14 -4.82 3.48 3.82
N PHE A 15 -5.67 4.22 3.10
CA PHE A 15 -6.28 5.44 3.64
C PHE A 15 -7.79 5.35 3.87
N ARG A 16 -8.50 4.42 3.20
CA ARG A 16 -9.98 4.40 3.18
C ARG A 16 -10.61 3.09 3.66
N SER A 17 -9.82 2.09 4.07
CA SER A 17 -10.34 0.78 4.52
C SER A 17 -10.52 0.65 6.03
N LYS A 18 -10.38 1.74 6.81
CA LYS A 18 -10.39 1.74 8.29
C LYS A 18 -9.35 0.79 8.94
N LEU A 19 -8.37 0.34 8.16
CA LEU A 19 -7.24 -0.47 8.63
C LEU A 19 -6.14 0.43 9.16
N ASN A 20 -5.38 -0.04 10.15
CA ASN A 20 -4.12 0.61 10.48
C ASN A 20 -3.06 0.29 9.42
N THR A 21 -1.92 1.00 9.46
CA THR A 21 -0.88 0.90 8.43
C THR A 21 -0.35 -0.54 8.30
N THR A 22 -0.08 -1.22 9.43
CA THR A 22 0.41 -2.61 9.44
C THR A 22 -0.60 -3.58 8.85
N GLN A 23 -1.88 -3.44 9.17
CA GLN A 23 -2.95 -4.27 8.61
C GLN A 23 -3.11 -4.05 7.11
N ALA A 24 -3.09 -2.79 6.67
CA ALA A 24 -3.18 -2.43 5.26
C ALA A 24 -2.00 -2.99 4.46
N LEU A 25 -0.77 -2.89 4.98
CA LEU A 25 0.43 -3.47 4.34
C LEU A 25 0.34 -4.99 4.22
N ASN A 26 -0.09 -5.68 5.29
CA ASN A 26 -0.30 -7.13 5.24
C ASN A 26 -1.34 -7.57 4.19
N VAL A 27 -2.36 -6.74 3.92
CA VAL A 27 -3.34 -7.00 2.85
C VAL A 27 -2.68 -6.86 1.47
N LEU A 28 -1.84 -5.84 1.29
CA LEU A 28 -1.17 -5.57 0.02
C LEU A 28 -0.06 -6.58 -0.29
N GLU A 29 0.70 -7.03 0.72
CA GLU A 29 1.74 -8.05 0.58
C GLU A 29 1.16 -9.44 0.22
N LYS A 30 -0.14 -9.68 0.47
CA LYS A 30 -0.83 -10.94 0.11
C LYS A 30 -1.39 -10.97 -1.30
N GLU A 31 -1.33 -9.86 -2.05
CA GLU A 31 -1.83 -9.87 -3.42
C GLU A 31 -0.91 -10.68 -4.34
N SER A 32 -1.49 -11.53 -5.17
CA SER A 32 -0.75 -12.20 -6.25
C SER A 32 -0.53 -11.22 -7.40
N ASN A 33 0.66 -11.27 -8.03
CA ASN A 33 1.02 -10.40 -9.18
C ASN A 33 1.18 -8.91 -8.81
N ILE A 34 2.00 -8.64 -7.79
CA ILE A 34 2.36 -7.28 -7.36
C ILE A 34 3.34 -6.68 -8.39
N SER A 35 3.09 -5.45 -8.86
CA SER A 35 4.03 -4.74 -9.72
C SER A 35 5.16 -4.10 -8.91
N ASP A 36 6.29 -3.80 -9.57
CA ASP A 36 7.45 -3.16 -8.94
C ASP A 36 7.09 -1.81 -8.29
N GLU A 37 6.17 -1.04 -8.89
CA GLU A 37 5.73 0.24 -8.34
C GLU A 37 4.88 0.08 -7.07
N LEU A 38 4.06 -0.97 -7.00
CA LEU A 38 3.32 -1.28 -5.78
C LEU A 38 4.27 -1.80 -4.68
N LEU A 39 5.26 -2.63 -5.03
CA LEU A 39 6.30 -3.05 -4.10
C LEU A 39 7.09 -1.86 -3.55
N HIS A 40 7.51 -0.93 -4.41
CA HIS A 40 8.19 0.29 -4.00
C HIS A 40 7.34 1.12 -3.02
N MET A 41 6.03 1.25 -3.29
CA MET A 41 5.11 1.93 -2.38
C MET A 41 5.02 1.23 -1.01
N ILE A 42 4.92 -0.10 -0.98
CA ILE A 42 4.88 -0.90 0.26
C ILE A 42 6.18 -0.70 1.06
N SER A 43 7.34 -0.85 0.41
CA SER A 43 8.65 -0.68 1.05
C SER A 43 8.82 0.72 1.62
N PHE A 44 8.50 1.77 0.85
CA PHE A 44 8.57 3.16 1.31
C PHE A 44 7.77 3.39 2.60
N ILE A 45 6.55 2.84 2.68
CA ILE A 45 5.70 3.00 3.86
C ILE A 45 6.26 2.21 5.05
N LYS A 46 6.81 1.01 4.78
CA LYS A 46 7.39 0.11 5.80
C LYS A 46 8.67 0.67 6.41
N GLU A 47 9.50 1.33 5.60
CA GLU A 47 10.77 1.95 6.02
C GLU A 47 10.58 3.34 6.63
N SER A 48 9.35 3.88 6.59
CA SER A 48 9.07 5.22 7.12
C SER A 48 9.08 5.25 8.65
N GLU A 49 10.19 5.70 9.24
CA GLU A 49 10.35 5.81 10.70
C GLU A 49 9.36 6.79 11.36
N ARG A 50 8.99 7.87 10.66
CA ARG A 50 8.01 8.86 11.13
C ARG A 50 6.57 8.51 10.76
N GLY A 51 6.38 7.42 10.01
CA GLY A 51 5.11 7.07 9.40
C GLY A 51 4.72 7.99 8.24
N ILE A 52 3.55 7.71 7.68
CA ILE A 52 2.99 8.44 6.54
C ILE A 52 1.90 9.42 6.97
N CYS A 53 1.83 10.57 6.28
CA CYS A 53 0.72 11.51 6.45
C CYS A 53 -0.57 10.80 6.06
N LYS A 54 -1.54 10.80 6.98
CA LYS A 54 -2.91 10.36 6.72
C LYS A 54 -3.72 11.61 6.41
N GLU A 55 -4.46 11.56 5.31
CA GLU A 55 -5.42 12.59 4.91
C GLU A 55 -6.38 12.92 6.06
#